data_AF-T1I1N9-F1
#
_entry.id   AF-T1I1N9-F1
#
_cell.length_a   1.000
_cell.length_b   1.000
_cell.length_c   1.000
_cell.angle_alpha   90.00
_cell.angle_beta   90.00
_cell.angle_gamma   90.00
#
_symmetry.space_group_name_H-M   'P 1'
#
loop_
_entity.id
_entity.type
_entity.pdbx_description
1 polymer ?
#
loop_
_entity_poly.entity_id
_entity_poly.type
_entity_poly.pdbx_seq_one_letter_code
_entity_poly.pdbx_strand_id
1 'polypeptide(L)'
;MVKTFQAYLPDCHRTYSCIHCRAHLANHDELISKSFQGSQGRAYLFNSVVNVGCGPAEERVLLTGLHAVADIYCECCKTTLGWKY
;
A
#
# COMPACT_ATOMS: atom_id res chain seq x y z
N MET A 1 21.07 -8.58 -10.84
CA MET A 1 19.89 -8.81 -9.99
C MET A 1 19.92 -7.77 -8.89
N VAL A 2 19.09 -6.72 -8.98
CA VAL A 2 19.09 -5.64 -7.98
C VAL A 2 18.58 -6.23 -6.67
N LYS A 3 19.42 -6.26 -5.64
CA LYS A 3 18.97 -6.58 -4.28
C LYS A 3 18.16 -5.37 -3.81
N THR A 4 16.84 -5.44 -3.95
CA THR A 4 15.98 -4.43 -3.34
C THR A 4 16.17 -4.51 -1.83
N PHE A 5 16.62 -3.42 -1.21
CA PHE A 5 16.67 -3.34 0.25
C PHE A 5 15.24 -3.46 0.79
N GLN A 6 14.99 -4.46 1.64
CA GLN A 6 13.69 -4.69 2.24
C GLN A 6 13.69 -4.14 3.67
N ALA A 7 12.74 -3.26 3.97
CA ALA A 7 12.46 -2.84 5.33
C ALA A 7 11.75 -3.99 6.07
N TYR A 8 12.30 -4.40 7.21
CA TYR A 8 11.64 -5.33 8.12
C TYR A 8 11.10 -4.53 9.29
N LEU A 9 9.77 -4.50 9.39
CA LEU A 9 9.09 -3.86 10.51
C LEU A 9 9.30 -4.69 11.79
N PRO A 10 9.52 -4.05 12.95
CA PRO A 10 9.69 -4.74 14.22
C PRO A 10 8.45 -5.57 14.56
N ASP A 11 8.63 -6.59 15.40
CA ASP A 11 7.51 -7.38 15.89
C ASP A 11 6.52 -6.48 16.64
N CYS A 12 5.32 -6.36 16.06
CA CYS A 12 4.17 -5.71 16.65
C CYS A 12 3.01 -6.69 16.72
N HIS A 13 1.92 -6.32 17.39
CA HIS A 13 0.76 -7.20 17.53
C HIS A 13 0.16 -7.69 16.20
N ARG A 14 0.36 -6.95 15.10
CA ARG A 14 -0.11 -7.34 13.76
C ARG A 14 0.61 -6.59 12.65
N THR A 15 1.21 -7.33 11.74
CA THR A 15 1.84 -6.81 10.52
C THR A 15 1.02 -7.19 9.29
N TYR A 16 0.91 -6.27 8.34
CA TYR A 16 0.33 -6.49 7.02
C TYR A 16 1.45 -6.78 6.04
N SER A 17 1.29 -7.83 5.23
CA SER A 17 2.32 -8.29 4.29
C SER A 17 1.72 -8.55 2.92
N CYS A 18 2.56 -8.44 1.89
CA CYS A 18 2.19 -8.82 0.54
C CYS A 18 1.79 -10.31 0.50
N ILE A 19 0.64 -10.63 -0.09
CA ILE A 19 0.12 -12.00 -0.13
C ILE A 19 1.02 -12.95 -0.94
N HIS A 20 1.70 -12.44 -1.98
CA HIS A 20 2.49 -13.25 -2.90
C HIS A 20 3.90 -13.54 -2.41
N CYS A 21 4.57 -12.57 -1.80
CA CYS A 21 5.99 -12.70 -1.40
C CYS A 21 6.25 -12.48 0.10
N ARG A 22 5.21 -12.18 0.88
CA ARG A 22 5.28 -11.95 2.34
C ARG A 22 6.13 -10.76 2.77
N ALA A 23 6.57 -9.90 1.86
CA ALA A 23 7.22 -8.64 2.21
C ALA A 23 6.33 -7.82 3.14
N HIS A 24 6.89 -7.28 4.22
CA HIS A 24 6.16 -6.42 5.16
C HIS A 24 5.71 -5.16 4.44
N LEU A 25 4.46 -4.74 4.63
CA LEU A 25 3.89 -3.57 3.99
C LEU A 25 3.51 -2.49 5.00
N ALA A 26 2.95 -2.86 6.14
CA ALA A 26 2.55 -1.89 7.17
C ALA A 26 2.41 -2.56 8.54
N ASN A 27 2.59 -1.76 9.59
CA ASN A 27 2.21 -2.15 10.95
C ASN A 27 0.74 -1.81 11.20
N HIS A 28 0.12 -2.47 12.17
CA HIS A 28 -1.24 -2.15 12.58
C HIS A 28 -1.39 -0.72 13.11
N ASP A 29 -0.34 -0.18 13.72
CA ASP A 29 -0.34 1.17 14.27
C ASP A 29 -0.45 2.25 13.18
N GLU A 30 -0.07 1.91 11.95
CA GLU A 30 -0.22 2.80 10.77
C GLU A 30 -1.63 2.71 10.16
N LEU A 31 -2.51 1.83 10.63
CA LEU A 31 -3.84 1.67 10.06
C LEU A 31 -4.78 2.79 10.52
N ILE A 32 -5.19 3.65 9.59
CA ILE A 32 -6.16 4.73 9.84
C ILE A 32 -7.59 4.19 9.82
N SER A 33 -7.95 3.38 8.80
CA SER A 33 -9.34 2.91 8.66
C SER A 33 -9.45 1.55 7.98
N LYS A 34 -10.29 0.68 8.56
CA LYS A 34 -10.75 -0.59 7.97
C LYS A 34 -12.05 -0.46 7.17
N SER A 35 -12.73 0.68 7.25
CA SER A 35 -14.03 0.94 6.60
C SER A 35 -13.89 1.85 5.39
N PHE A 36 -12.66 2.06 4.92
CA PHE A 36 -12.41 2.87 3.73
C PHE A 36 -12.95 2.17 2.47
N GLN A 37 -13.49 2.96 1.54
CA GLN A 37 -14.06 2.46 0.29
C GLN A 37 -13.23 2.99 -0.88
N GLY A 38 -12.67 2.08 -1.65
CA GLY A 38 -12.08 2.37 -2.95
C GLY A 38 -13.06 2.11 -4.08
N SER A 39 -12.59 2.29 -5.32
CA SER A 39 -13.39 2.08 -6.53
C SER A 39 -13.88 0.63 -6.69
N GLN A 40 -13.13 -0.35 -6.18
CA GLN A 40 -13.44 -1.78 -6.26
C GLN A 40 -14.06 -2.33 -4.96
N GLY A 41 -14.53 -1.47 -4.06
CA GLY A 41 -15.12 -1.86 -2.78
C GLY A 41 -14.19 -1.59 -1.60
N ARG A 42 -14.24 -2.47 -0.58
CA ARG A 42 -13.55 -2.23 0.69
C ARG A 42 -12.03 -2.20 0.52
N ALA A 43 -11.39 -1.16 1.03
CA ALA A 43 -9.95 -1.02 1.12
C ALA A 43 -9.53 -0.60 2.55
N TYR A 44 -8.26 -0.80 2.89
CA TYR A 44 -7.70 -0.35 4.15
C TYR A 44 -6.84 0.88 3.91
N LEU A 45 -7.08 1.93 4.70
CA LEU A 45 -6.33 3.17 4.62
C LEU A 45 -5.23 3.14 5.68
N PHE A 46 -3.98 3.34 5.25
CA PHE A 46 -2.81 3.42 6.11
C PHE A 46 -2.18 4.80 6.03
N ASN A 47 -1.55 5.23 7.12
CA ASN A 47 -0.76 6.45 7.19
C ASN A 47 0.60 6.27 6.51
N SER A 48 1.27 5.14 6.75
CA SER A 48 2.56 4.80 6.15
C SER A 48 2.63 3.34 5.71
N VAL A 49 3.36 3.09 4.62
CA VAL A 49 3.63 1.75 4.08
C VAL A 49 5.10 1.65 3.62
N VAL A 50 5.67 0.45 3.69
CA VAL A 50 7.05 0.15 3.29
C VAL A 50 7.10 -0.94 2.23
N ASN A 51 8.25 -1.10 1.56
CA ASN A 51 8.46 -2.09 0.49
C ASN A 51 7.45 -1.96 -0.67
N VAL A 52 7.04 -0.72 -0.95
CA VAL A 52 6.18 -0.39 -2.09
C VAL A 52 6.94 0.50 -3.06
N GLY A 53 6.75 0.23 -4.35
CA GLY A 53 7.09 1.13 -5.43
C GLY A 53 5.85 1.92 -5.85
N CYS A 54 6.08 3.04 -6.53
CA CYS A 54 5.03 3.96 -6.95
C CYS A 54 5.09 4.13 -8.47
N GLY A 55 3.94 3.95 -9.12
CA GLY A 55 3.74 4.31 -10.52
C GLY A 55 3.70 5.84 -10.72
N PRO A 56 3.47 6.29 -11.96
CA PRO A 56 3.24 7.69 -12.25
C PRO A 56 1.98 8.20 -11.53
N ALA A 57 1.99 9.48 -11.16
CA ALA A 57 0.80 10.15 -10.64
C ALA A 57 -0.17 10.45 -11.79
N GLU A 58 -1.44 10.18 -11.56
CA GLU A 58 -2.54 10.34 -12.51
C GLU A 58 -3.74 10.98 -11.82
N GLU A 59 -4.46 11.86 -12.52
CA GLU A 59 -5.72 12.38 -12.01
C GLU A 59 -6.83 11.34 -12.14
N ARG A 60 -7.46 10.97 -11.03
CA ARG A 60 -8.58 10.03 -10.99
C ARG A 60 -9.74 10.61 -10.19
N VAL A 61 -10.95 10.40 -10.70
CA VAL A 61 -12.18 10.73 -9.97
C VAL A 61 -12.47 9.62 -8.97
N LEU A 62 -12.38 9.95 -7.69
CA LEU A 62 -12.79 9.10 -6.58
C LEU A 62 -14.15 9.58 -6.05
N LEU A 63 -14.69 8.85 -5.07
CA LEU A 63 -15.98 9.19 -4.43
C LEU A 63 -16.04 10.63 -3.90
N THR A 64 -14.89 11.20 -3.50
CA THR A 64 -14.76 12.53 -2.92
C THR A 64 -14.43 13.64 -3.93
N GLY A 65 -14.24 13.30 -5.21
CA GLY A 65 -13.88 14.26 -6.27
C GLY A 65 -12.62 13.85 -7.04
N LEU A 66 -12.01 14.82 -7.73
CA LEU A 66 -10.79 14.62 -8.51
C LEU A 66 -9.56 14.63 -7.60
N HIS A 67 -8.74 13.59 -7.67
CA HIS A 67 -7.49 13.48 -6.90
C HIS A 67 -6.35 13.06 -7.82
N ALA A 68 -5.17 13.64 -7.61
CA ALA A 68 -3.93 13.05 -8.11
C ALA A 68 -3.63 11.82 -7.26
N VAL A 69 -3.50 10.66 -7.88
CA VAL A 69 -3.18 9.40 -7.21
C VAL A 69 -2.13 8.64 -7.99
N ALA A 70 -1.40 7.75 -7.34
CA ALA A 70 -0.47 6.85 -8.02
C ALA A 70 -0.69 5.42 -7.54
N ASP A 71 -0.70 4.46 -8.47
CA ASP A 71 -0.73 3.05 -8.10
C ASP A 71 0.55 2.67 -7.36
N ILE A 72 0.38 1.83 -6.34
CA ILE A 72 1.48 1.25 -5.58
C ILE A 72 1.55 -0.26 -5.82
N TYR A 73 2.76 -0.75 -5.93
CA TYR A 73 3.05 -2.17 -6.15
C TYR A 73 4.09 -2.66 -5.17
N CYS A 74 4.08 -3.96 -4.86
CA CYS A 74 5.09 -4.55 -4.00
C CYS A 74 6.46 -4.43 -4.66
N GLU A 75 7.43 -3.84 -3.97
CA GLU A 75 8.75 -3.63 -4.55
C GLU A 75 9.48 -4.97 -4.83
N CYS A 76 9.13 -6.03 -4.09
CA CYS A 76 9.73 -7.37 -4.19
C CYS A 76 9.16 -8.23 -5.33
N CYS A 77 7.83 -8.26 -5.52
CA CYS A 77 7.17 -9.14 -6.49
C CYS A 77 6.36 -8.41 -7.58
N LYS A 78 6.31 -7.07 -7.51
CA LYS A 78 5.64 -6.19 -8.47
C LYS A 78 4.12 -6.36 -8.59
N THR A 79 3.48 -7.20 -7.77
CA THR A 79 2.01 -7.22 -7.66
C THR A 79 1.50 -5.86 -7.19
N THR A 80 0.47 -5.34 -7.86
CA THR A 80 -0.30 -4.16 -7.44
C THR A 80 -0.92 -4.37 -6.07
N LEU A 81 -0.78 -3.38 -5.19
CA LEU A 81 -1.27 -3.43 -3.81
C LEU A 81 -2.40 -2.42 -3.53
N GLY A 82 -2.46 -1.33 -4.27
CA GLY A 82 -3.42 -0.24 -4.06
C GLY A 82 -2.96 1.03 -4.74
N TRP A 83 -3.34 2.18 -4.17
CA TRP A 83 -2.91 3.51 -4.62
C TRP A 83 -2.57 4.40 -3.42
N LYS A 84 -1.78 5.43 -3.67
CA LYS A 84 -1.54 6.54 -2.74
C LYS A 84 -2.15 7.83 -3.29
N TYR A 85 -2.52 8.71 -2.38
CA TYR A 85 -2.82 10.12 -2.66
C TYR A 85 -1.52 10.91 -2.85
#